data_AF-A0AAD6DFZ7-F1
#
_entry.id   AF-A0AAD6DFZ7-F1
#
_cell.length_a   1.000
_cell.length_b   1.000
_cell.length_c   1.000
_cell.angle_alpha   90.00
_cell.angle_beta   90.00
_cell.angle_gamma   90.00
#
_symmetry.space_group_name_H-M   'P 1'
#
loop_
_entity.id
_entity.type
_entity.pdbx_description
1 polymer ?
#
loop_
_entity_poly.entity_id
_entity_poly.type
_entity_poly.pdbx_seq_one_letter_code
_entity_poly.pdbx_strand_id
1 'polypeptide(L)'
;MVSQAGNNGVISLTGCASRRAGWCAAAFLILMGIFGKFGAVFGSMPPSVLGGMQVFLYSTIVVAGVKVLSMIEFTRRDRFILTTALGVAFMDIVAPNWFSKILAYDGPNVRLQGLEQGINLVVETPFIIAAVIGVLLNLVLPNDGTKNMAVIEGHDGRVTLPR
;
A
#
# COMPACT_ATOMS: atom_id res chain seq x y z
N MET A 1 -4.98 -5.28 12.37
CA MET A 1 -3.52 -5.51 12.44
C MET A 1 -3.15 -6.45 11.32
N VAL A 2 -2.07 -6.18 10.58
CA VAL A 2 -1.60 -6.98 9.42
C VAL A 2 -0.17 -7.46 9.67
N SER A 3 0.27 -8.47 8.93
CA SER A 3 1.65 -8.99 9.02
C SER A 3 2.66 -7.90 8.68
N GLN A 4 3.61 -7.63 9.57
CA GLN A 4 4.66 -6.64 9.36
C GLN A 4 5.83 -7.26 8.59
N ALA A 5 6.18 -6.68 7.43
CA ALA A 5 7.32 -7.13 6.63
C ALA A 5 8.69 -6.75 7.22
N GLY A 6 8.74 -5.85 8.20
CA GLY A 6 10.01 -5.37 8.80
C GLY A 6 10.81 -6.46 9.53
N ASN A 7 10.12 -7.48 10.05
CA ASN A 7 10.78 -8.61 10.73
C ASN A 7 11.65 -9.45 9.76
N ASN A 8 11.27 -9.55 8.49
CA ASN A 8 12.02 -10.28 7.47
C ASN A 8 13.41 -9.68 7.27
N GLY A 9 13.55 -8.36 7.38
CA GLY A 9 14.84 -7.67 7.31
C GLY A 9 15.77 -8.07 8.46
N VAL A 10 15.26 -8.07 9.70
CA VAL A 10 16.03 -8.48 10.88
C VAL A 10 16.45 -9.95 10.79
N ILE A 11 15.57 -10.83 10.30
CA ILE A 11 15.88 -12.25 10.09
C ILE A 11 16.99 -12.42 9.05
N SER A 12 16.96 -11.65 7.95
CA SER A 12 18.00 -11.72 6.91
C SER A 12 19.39 -11.30 7.40
N LEU A 13 19.45 -10.36 8.35
CA LEU A 13 20.72 -9.87 8.93
C LEU A 13 21.25 -10.79 10.04
N THR A 14 20.36 -11.36 10.85
CA THR A 14 20.74 -12.19 12.00
C THR A 14 20.83 -13.68 11.68
N GLY A 15 20.30 -14.11 10.53
CA GLY A 15 20.23 -15.52 10.14
C GLY A 15 19.31 -16.38 11.02
N CYS A 16 18.54 -15.77 11.93
CA CYS A 16 17.76 -16.48 12.94
C CYS A 16 16.25 -16.30 12.71
N ALA A 17 15.61 -17.31 12.12
CA ALA A 17 14.16 -17.37 11.91
C ALA A 17 13.42 -18.16 13.01
N SER A 18 13.94 -18.14 14.25
CA SER A 18 13.41 -18.97 15.34
C SER A 18 12.09 -18.43 15.89
N ARG A 19 11.09 -19.30 16.02
CA ARG A 19 9.79 -18.98 16.68
C ARG A 19 9.98 -18.48 18.12
N ARG A 20 11.02 -18.96 18.82
CA ARG A 20 11.31 -18.55 20.21
C ARG A 20 11.66 -17.07 20.31
N ALA A 21 12.36 -16.52 19.32
CA ALA A 21 12.68 -15.09 19.27
C ALA A 21 11.40 -14.24 19.18
N GLY A 22 10.42 -14.69 18.38
CA GLY A 22 9.10 -14.07 18.28
C GLY A 22 8.33 -14.11 19.60
N TRP A 23 8.31 -15.25 20.30
CA TRP A 23 7.67 -15.38 21.61
C TRP A 23 8.31 -14.47 22.67
N CYS A 24 9.63 -14.39 22.70
CA CYS A 24 10.34 -13.47 23.61
C CYS A 24 10.03 -12.01 23.30
N ALA A 25 10.00 -11.63 22.01
CA ALA A 25 9.64 -10.28 21.60
C ALA A 25 8.19 -9.91 21.98
N ALA A 26 7.24 -10.83 21.79
CA ALA A 26 5.85 -10.64 22.18
C ALA A 26 5.70 -10.48 23.70
N ALA A 27 6.36 -11.33 24.49
CA ALA A 27 6.37 -11.21 25.94
C ALA A 27 6.97 -9.87 26.39
N PHE A 28 8.05 -9.42 25.75
CA PHE A 28 8.66 -8.13 26.04
C PHE A 28 7.73 -6.95 25.74
N LEU A 29 7.04 -6.97 24.58
CA LEU A 29 6.08 -5.93 24.23
C LEU A 29 4.88 -5.88 25.20
N ILE A 30 4.39 -7.03 25.65
CA ILE A 30 3.32 -7.10 26.66
C ILE A 30 3.80 -6.51 27.98
N LEU A 31 5.00 -6.88 28.44
CA LEU A 31 5.57 -6.32 29.66
C LEU A 31 5.75 -4.80 29.57
N MET A 32 6.29 -4.29 28.47
CA MET A 32 6.40 -2.85 28.24
C MET A 32 5.04 -2.13 28.21
N GLY A 33 4.00 -2.79 27.70
CA GLY A 33 2.64 -2.25 27.68
C GLY A 33 2.00 -2.16 29.07
N ILE A 34 2.30 -3.11 29.97
CA ILE A 34 1.80 -3.12 31.36
C ILE A 34 2.46 -1.99 32.17
N PHE A 35 3.74 -1.70 31.93
CA PHE A 35 4.45 -0.63 32.62
C PHE A 35 4.17 0.75 31.98
N GLY A 36 3.15 1.44 32.47
CA GLY A 36 2.74 2.78 31.99
C GLY A 36 3.84 3.86 31.96
N LYS A 37 4.95 3.65 32.68
CA LYS A 37 6.14 4.53 32.59
C LYS A 37 6.73 4.57 31.17
N PHE A 38 6.75 3.47 30.43
CA PHE A 38 7.22 3.48 29.04
C PHE A 38 6.30 4.32 28.16
N GLY A 39 4.98 4.21 28.36
CA GLY A 39 3.99 5.07 27.69
C GLY A 39 4.22 6.55 27.97
N ALA A 40 4.55 6.92 29.21
CA ALA A 40 4.88 8.30 29.57
C ALA A 40 6.14 8.81 28.85
N VAL A 41 7.17 7.97 28.67
CA VAL A 41 8.36 8.33 27.89
C VAL A 41 7.99 8.63 26.43
N PHE A 42 7.23 7.75 25.78
CA PHE A 42 6.79 7.99 24.40
C PHE A 42 5.84 9.20 24.28
N GLY A 43 4.98 9.43 25.27
CA GLY A 43 4.10 10.60 25.33
C GLY A 43 4.84 11.92 25.56
N SER A 44 6.01 11.88 26.20
CA SER A 44 6.85 13.07 26.41
C SER A 44 7.72 13.46 25.20
N MET A 45 7.70 12.66 24.12
CA MET A 45 8.51 12.95 22.93
C MET A 45 8.03 14.21 22.21
N PRO A 46 8.95 15.10 21.77
CA PRO A 46 8.57 16.28 21.02
C PRO A 46 7.83 15.93 19.72
N PRO A 47 6.84 16.73 19.29
CA PRO A 47 6.10 16.50 18.05
C PRO A 47 7.01 16.38 16.81
N SER A 48 8.13 17.12 16.78
CA SER A 48 9.10 17.08 15.68
C SER A 48 9.75 15.70 15.51
N VAL A 49 9.98 14.96 16.60
CA VAL A 49 10.58 13.62 16.56
C VAL A 49 9.56 12.60 16.05
N LEU A 50 8.32 12.69 16.56
CA LEU A 50 7.23 11.82 16.13
C LEU A 50 6.89 12.02 14.65
N GLY A 51 6.85 13.28 14.21
CA GLY A 51 6.66 13.63 12.80
C GLY A 51 7.76 13.08 11.90
N GLY A 52 9.04 13.25 12.28
CA GLY A 52 10.17 12.71 11.53
C GLY A 52 10.15 11.19 11.41
N MET A 53 9.84 10.49 12.51
CA MET A 53 9.68 9.03 12.50
C MET A 53 8.53 8.60 11.57
N GLN A 54 7.39 9.28 11.61
CA GLN A 54 6.24 8.98 10.77
C GLN A 54 6.53 9.20 9.27
N VAL A 55 7.22 10.29 8.91
CA VAL A 55 7.64 10.55 7.53
C VAL A 55 8.56 9.44 7.02
N PHE A 56 9.52 8.99 7.85
CA PHE A 56 10.41 7.89 7.49
C PHE A 56 9.65 6.57 7.26
N LEU A 57 8.69 6.25 8.13
CA LEU A 57 7.86 5.05 8.01
C LEU A 57 7.00 5.08 6.74
N TYR A 58 6.33 6.20 6.45
CA TYR A 58 5.53 6.33 5.23
C TYR A 58 6.40 6.35 3.96
N SER A 59 7.58 6.97 3.99
CA SER A 59 8.52 6.95 2.87
C SER A 59 8.97 5.52 2.56
N THR A 60 9.22 4.70 3.58
CA THR A 60 9.57 3.29 3.42
C THR A 60 8.45 2.49 2.75
N ILE A 61 7.18 2.80 3.07
CA ILE A 61 6.02 2.19 2.42
C ILE A 61 5.96 2.57 0.93
N VAL A 62 6.20 3.84 0.59
CA VAL A 62 6.25 4.29 -0.81
C VAL A 62 7.37 3.58 -1.57
N VAL A 63 8.58 3.50 -1.01
CA VAL A 63 9.72 2.80 -1.63
C VAL A 63 9.42 1.32 -1.83
N ALA A 64 8.79 0.66 -0.85
CA ALA A 64 8.36 -0.73 -0.98
C ALA A 64 7.33 -0.89 -2.12
N GLY A 65 6.37 0.04 -2.25
CA GLY A 65 5.42 0.07 -3.36
C GLY A 65 6.09 0.21 -4.72
N VAL A 66 7.05 1.14 -4.85
CA VAL A 66 7.84 1.32 -6.09
C VAL A 66 8.64 0.05 -6.42
N LYS A 67 9.24 -0.60 -5.42
CA LYS A 67 9.94 -1.87 -5.61
C LYS A 67 9.00 -2.96 -6.15
N VAL A 68 7.75 -3.02 -5.67
CA VAL A 68 6.75 -3.95 -6.21
C VAL A 68 6.44 -3.65 -7.67
N LEU A 69 6.28 -2.37 -8.02
CA LEU A 69 6.07 -1.94 -9.41
C LEU A 69 7.28 -2.24 -10.31
N SER A 70 8.50 -2.24 -9.78
CA SER A 70 9.71 -2.59 -10.56
C SER A 70 9.83 -4.09 -10.88
N MET A 71 8.99 -4.94 -10.31
CA MET A 71 9.01 -6.39 -10.61
C MET A 71 8.27 -6.73 -11.92
N ILE A 72 7.52 -5.79 -12.49
CA ILE A 72 6.81 -5.97 -13.76
C ILE A 72 7.52 -5.22 -14.90
N GLU A 73 7.40 -5.74 -16.12
CA GLU A 73 7.83 -4.99 -17.31
C GLU A 73 6.85 -3.85 -17.58
N PHE A 74 7.36 -2.62 -17.69
CA PHE A 74 6.52 -1.47 -18.02
C PHE A 74 6.18 -1.49 -19.51
N THR A 75 5.02 -2.08 -19.86
CA THR A 75 4.44 -1.95 -21.20
C THR A 75 3.74 -0.59 -21.38
N ARG A 76 3.31 -0.27 -22.62
CA ARG A 76 2.53 0.95 -22.87
C ARG A 76 1.19 0.89 -22.12
N ARG A 77 0.55 -0.29 -22.10
CA ARG A 77 -0.66 -0.58 -21.35
C ARG A 77 -0.47 -0.37 -19.84
N ASP A 78 0.55 -0.97 -19.24
CA ASP A 78 0.73 -0.92 -17.78
C ASP A 78 1.07 0.48 -17.29
N ARG A 79 1.88 1.23 -18.06
CA ARG A 79 2.14 2.65 -17.77
C ARG A 79 0.87 3.50 -17.85
N PHE A 80 0.00 3.23 -18.83
CA PHE A 80 -1.28 3.94 -18.95
C PHE A 80 -2.18 3.65 -17.75
N ILE A 81 -2.38 2.37 -17.41
CA ILE A 81 -3.18 1.95 -16.25
C ILE A 81 -2.66 2.62 -14.97
N LEU A 82 -1.35 2.54 -14.71
CA LEU A 82 -0.73 3.10 -13.53
C LEU A 82 -0.88 4.63 -13.46
N THR A 83 -0.66 5.32 -14.59
CA THR A 83 -0.76 6.79 -14.65
C THR A 83 -2.19 7.26 -14.39
N THR A 84 -3.19 6.63 -14.99
CA THR A 84 -4.59 7.00 -14.79
C THR A 84 -5.06 6.66 -13.38
N ALA A 85 -4.71 5.47 -12.86
CA ALA A 85 -5.09 5.05 -11.51
C ALA A 85 -4.50 5.98 -10.43
N LEU A 86 -3.20 6.27 -10.49
CA LEU A 86 -2.54 7.17 -9.53
C LEU A 86 -2.97 8.62 -9.73
N GLY A 87 -3.14 9.08 -10.97
CA GLY A 87 -3.55 10.45 -11.28
C GLY A 87 -4.90 10.80 -10.66
N VAL A 88 -5.89 9.91 -10.78
CA VAL A 88 -7.20 10.12 -10.17
C VAL A 88 -7.14 9.92 -8.65
N ALA A 89 -6.36 8.97 -8.14
CA ALA A 89 -6.20 8.77 -6.70
C ALA A 89 -5.66 10.02 -5.99
N PHE A 90 -4.71 10.73 -6.60
CA PHE A 90 -4.16 11.97 -6.02
C PHE A 90 -5.08 13.19 -6.12
N MET A 91 -6.21 13.09 -6.83
CA MET A 91 -7.16 14.19 -6.99
C MET A 91 -7.70 14.68 -5.64
N ASP A 92 -7.99 13.75 -4.71
CA ASP A 92 -8.53 14.09 -3.39
C ASP A 92 -7.55 14.90 -2.53
N ILE A 93 -6.25 14.62 -2.65
CA ILE A 93 -5.20 15.36 -1.94
C ILE A 93 -5.12 16.81 -2.43
N VAL A 94 -5.39 17.05 -3.72
CA VAL A 94 -5.32 18.38 -4.34
C VAL A 94 -6.62 19.17 -4.13
N ALA A 95 -7.77 18.50 -4.22
CA ALA A 95 -9.09 19.11 -4.10
C ALA A 95 -9.93 18.35 -3.05
N PRO A 96 -9.85 18.74 -1.76
CA PRO A 96 -10.62 18.08 -0.72
C PRO A 96 -12.12 18.26 -0.96
N ASN A 97 -12.90 17.20 -0.71
CA ASN A 97 -14.36 17.15 -0.94
C ASN A 97 -14.78 17.37 -2.40
N TRP A 98 -13.93 17.06 -3.38
CA TRP A 98 -14.26 17.22 -4.82
C TRP A 98 -15.54 16.48 -5.25
N PHE A 99 -15.87 15.38 -4.58
CA PHE A 99 -17.01 14.53 -4.89
C PHE A 99 -18.31 14.92 -4.16
N SER A 100 -18.23 15.77 -3.13
CA SER A 100 -19.37 16.16 -2.29
C SER A 100 -20.54 16.78 -3.07
N LYS A 101 -20.26 17.49 -4.16
CA LYS A 101 -21.30 18.15 -4.98
C LYS A 101 -21.96 17.24 -6.02
N ILE A 102 -21.41 16.06 -6.27
CA ILE A 102 -21.94 15.12 -7.27
C ILE A 102 -23.10 14.31 -6.70
N LEU A 103 -23.08 14.03 -5.39
CA LEU A 103 -24.08 13.23 -4.68
C LEU A 103 -24.75 13.99 -3.52
N ALA A 104 -24.71 15.33 -3.55
CA ALA A 104 -25.24 16.18 -2.49
C ALA A 104 -26.73 15.92 -2.22
N TYR A 105 -27.04 15.53 -0.98
CA TYR A 105 -28.41 15.39 -0.51
C TYR A 105 -28.68 16.25 0.73
N ASP A 106 -29.37 17.38 0.51
CA ASP A 106 -29.75 18.33 1.57
C ASP A 106 -31.09 18.01 2.28
N GLY A 107 -31.69 16.84 2.02
CA GLY A 107 -32.99 16.49 2.61
C GLY A 107 -32.90 16.03 4.08
N PRO A 108 -34.03 15.98 4.81
CA PRO A 108 -34.07 15.62 6.24
C PRO A 108 -33.87 14.13 6.52
N ASN A 109 -33.63 13.31 5.49
CA ASN A 109 -33.57 11.85 5.62
C ASN A 109 -32.18 11.41 6.06
N VAL A 110 -32.03 11.19 7.37
CA VAL A 110 -30.78 10.71 8.01
C VAL A 110 -30.21 9.44 7.39
N ARG A 111 -31.05 8.58 6.79
CA ARG A 111 -30.61 7.32 6.15
C ARG A 111 -29.89 7.59 4.83
N LEU A 112 -30.37 8.57 4.07
CA LEU A 112 -29.77 8.95 2.79
C LEU A 112 -28.50 9.76 3.01
N GLN A 113 -28.48 10.63 4.03
CA GLN A 113 -27.27 11.36 4.44
C GLN A 113 -26.16 10.40 4.90
N GLY A 114 -26.50 9.35 5.67
CA GLY A 114 -25.52 8.33 6.06
C GLY A 114 -24.97 7.54 4.86
N LEU A 115 -25.80 7.26 3.85
CA LEU A 115 -25.36 6.62 2.61
C LEU A 115 -24.43 7.53 1.82
N GLU A 116 -24.79 8.81 1.68
CA GLU A 116 -23.97 9.83 1.01
C GLU A 116 -22.59 9.94 1.67
N GLN A 117 -22.54 10.07 3.01
CA GLN A 117 -21.30 10.13 3.76
C GLN A 117 -20.43 8.88 3.56
N GLY A 118 -21.06 7.70 3.53
CA GLY A 118 -20.36 6.44 3.27
C GLY A 118 -19.74 6.40 1.87
N ILE A 119 -20.48 6.85 0.85
CA ILE A 119 -19.99 6.90 -0.53
C ILE A 119 -18.88 7.96 -0.67
N ASN A 120 -19.07 9.16 -0.10
CA ASN A 120 -18.06 10.21 -0.09
C ASN A 120 -16.76 9.71 0.56
N LEU A 121 -16.84 9.03 1.71
CA LEU A 121 -15.66 8.45 2.38
C LEU A 121 -14.92 7.46 1.47
N VAL A 122 -15.65 6.57 0.79
CA VAL A 122 -15.06 5.59 -0.13
C VAL A 122 -14.34 6.27 -1.29
N VAL A 123 -14.93 7.34 -1.84
CA VAL A 123 -14.38 8.07 -2.98
C VAL A 123 -13.21 8.98 -2.59
N GLU A 124 -13.28 9.60 -1.41
CA GLU A 124 -12.20 10.43 -0.86
C GLU A 124 -10.99 9.58 -0.44
N THR A 125 -11.15 8.27 -0.24
CA THR A 125 -10.03 7.40 0.13
C THR A 125 -9.14 7.07 -1.09
N PRO A 126 -7.92 7.64 -1.23
CA PRO A 126 -7.16 7.61 -2.49
C PRO A 126 -6.83 6.20 -3.00
N PHE A 127 -6.44 5.30 -2.08
CA PHE A 127 -6.05 3.95 -2.45
C PHE A 127 -7.22 3.11 -2.97
N ILE A 128 -8.47 3.42 -2.57
CA ILE A 128 -9.65 2.70 -3.05
C ILE A 128 -9.91 3.06 -4.51
N ILE A 129 -9.91 4.34 -4.84
CA ILE A 129 -10.09 4.82 -6.22
C ILE A 129 -8.96 4.32 -7.13
N ALA A 130 -7.71 4.35 -6.65
CA ALA A 130 -6.58 3.77 -7.38
C ALA A 130 -6.82 2.29 -7.72
N ALA A 131 -7.28 1.51 -6.74
CA ALA A 131 -7.53 0.08 -6.91
C ALA A 131 -8.70 -0.19 -7.86
N VAL A 132 -9.81 0.53 -7.72
CA VAL A 132 -10.99 0.38 -8.59
C VAL A 132 -10.63 0.70 -10.04
N ILE A 133 -9.97 1.83 -10.29
CA ILE A 133 -9.57 2.25 -11.64
C ILE A 133 -8.51 1.29 -12.20
N GLY A 134 -7.52 0.91 -11.40
CA GLY A 134 -6.46 -0.01 -11.81
C GLY A 134 -7.02 -1.38 -12.21
N VAL A 135 -7.91 -1.96 -11.40
CA VAL A 135 -8.58 -3.24 -11.69
C VAL A 135 -9.47 -3.11 -12.91
N LEU A 136 -10.29 -2.05 -13.00
CA LEU A 136 -11.19 -1.83 -14.12
C LEU A 136 -10.43 -1.69 -15.43
N LEU A 137 -9.40 -0.85 -15.48
CA LEU A 137 -8.59 -0.68 -16.69
C LEU A 137 -7.80 -1.93 -17.05
N ASN A 138 -7.32 -2.69 -16.06
CA ASN A 138 -6.67 -3.98 -16.31
C ASN A 138 -7.64 -5.04 -16.86
N LEU A 139 -8.95 -4.93 -16.60
CA LEU A 139 -9.97 -5.82 -17.18
C LEU A 139 -10.42 -5.36 -18.57
N VAL A 140 -10.57 -4.05 -18.78
CA VAL A 140 -11.08 -3.48 -20.03
C VAL A 140 -10.02 -3.44 -21.12
N LEU A 141 -8.77 -3.11 -20.77
CA LEU A 141 -7.71 -2.99 -21.77
C LEU A 141 -7.23 -4.38 -22.19
N PRO A 142 -7.24 -4.70 -23.50
CA PRO A 142 -6.72 -5.96 -24.00
C PRO A 142 -5.25 -6.08 -23.62
N ASN A 143 -4.83 -7.29 -23.26
CA ASN A 143 -3.43 -7.55 -23.01
C ASN A 143 -2.65 -7.33 -24.31
N ASP A 144 -1.59 -6.55 -24.26
CA ASP A 144 -0.64 -6.43 -25.38
C ASP A 144 -0.11 -7.85 -25.65
N GLY A 145 -0.59 -8.47 -26.73
CA GLY A 145 -0.36 -9.87 -26.99
C GLY A 145 1.12 -10.20 -27.19
N THR A 146 1.55 -11.27 -26.52
CA THR A 146 2.69 -12.15 -26.84
C THR A 146 4.05 -11.77 -26.25
N LYS A 147 4.31 -12.29 -25.03
CA LYS A 147 5.56 -13.00 -24.67
C LYS A 147 5.36 -13.86 -23.41
N ASN A 148 4.40 -14.78 -23.45
CA ASN A 148 4.32 -15.90 -22.50
C ASN A 148 4.40 -17.29 -23.18
N MET A 149 4.93 -17.35 -24.41
CA MET A 149 5.10 -18.60 -25.19
C MET A 149 6.42 -18.62 -26.01
N ALA A 150 7.52 -18.09 -25.47
CA ALA A 150 8.83 -18.19 -26.14
C ALA A 150 10.03 -18.44 -25.21
N VAL A 151 9.81 -18.80 -23.93
CA VAL A 151 10.92 -19.05 -22.98
C VAL A 151 10.88 -20.43 -22.34
N ILE A 152 9.87 -21.28 -22.60
CA ILE A 152 9.92 -22.70 -22.21
C ILE A 152 9.35 -23.58 -23.33
N GLU A 153 9.93 -23.51 -24.52
CA GLU A 153 10.07 -24.67 -25.41
C GLU A 153 11.14 -24.37 -26.48
N GLY A 154 12.34 -24.02 -26.01
CA GLY A 154 13.53 -24.19 -26.81
C GLY A 154 13.86 -25.67 -26.82
N HIS A 155 13.73 -26.29 -27.99
CA HIS A 155 14.06 -27.69 -28.31
C HIS A 155 15.56 -28.04 -28.13
N ASP A 156 16.31 -27.33 -27.30
CA ASP A 156 17.69 -27.65 -26.97
C ASP A 156 18.04 -27.11 -25.58
N GLY A 157 18.26 -28.00 -24.61
CA GLY A 157 18.37 -27.72 -23.18
C GLY A 157 19.63 -26.97 -22.75
N ARG A 158 19.93 -25.81 -23.33
CA ARG A 158 21.08 -24.98 -22.95
C ARG A 158 20.65 -23.57 -22.58
N VAL A 159 20.82 -23.25 -21.29
CA VAL A 159 20.65 -21.91 -20.70
C VAL A 159 21.87 -21.05 -21.04
N THR A 160 21.68 -19.90 -21.68
CA THR A 160 22.70 -18.85 -21.81
C THR A 160 22.24 -17.58 -21.09
N LEU A 161 23.14 -17.00 -20.30
CA LEU A 161 22.89 -15.80 -19.48
C LEU A 161 23.23 -14.52 -20.29
N PRO A 162 22.49 -13.40 -20.11
CA PRO A 162 22.83 -12.11 -20.72
C PRO A 162 24.04 -11.47 -20.03
N ARG A 163 24.91 -10.84 -20.84
CA ARG A 163 26.05 -10.01 -20.41
C ARG A 163 25.59 -8.62 -19.99
#